data_AF-A0A3C1ZJN1-F1
#
_entry.id   AF-A0A3C1ZJN1-F1
#
_cell.length_a   1.000
_cell.length_b   1.000
_cell.length_c   1.000
_cell.angle_alpha   90.00
_cell.angle_beta   90.00
_cell.angle_gamma   90.00
#
_symmetry.space_group_name_H-M   'P 1'
#
loop_
_entity.id
_entity.type
_entity.pdbx_description
1 polymer ?
#
loop_
_entity_poly.entity_id
_entity_poly.type
_entity_poly.pdbx_seq_one_letter_code
_entity_poly.pdbx_strand_id
1 'polypeptide(L)'
;MNRKGSARIYLELVERIRKTLPESMIRSTFLVGFPGESEEDFAALRGFQQEASLDWLGVFSYSREEGTPAYSMKARVPKKLAEARKASVEAAQGPITDRRLRR
;
A
#
# COMPACT_ATOMS: atom_id res chain seq x y z
N MET A 1 -1.83 -10.44 -7.29
CA MET A 1 -2.92 -10.31 -6.29
C MET A 1 -4.25 -10.20 -7.03
N ASN A 2 -5.22 -11.08 -6.79
CA ASN A 2 -6.50 -11.16 -7.52
C ASN A 2 -7.49 -10.05 -7.11
N ARG A 3 -7.04 -8.79 -7.09
CA ARG A 3 -7.86 -7.63 -6.72
C ARG A 3 -8.80 -7.29 -7.88
N LYS A 4 -10.08 -7.08 -7.58
CA LYS A 4 -11.10 -6.65 -8.56
C LYS A 4 -11.29 -5.13 -8.65
N GLY A 5 -10.68 -4.36 -7.75
CA GLY A 5 -10.79 -2.90 -7.74
C GLY A 5 -9.59 -2.18 -8.36
N SER A 6 -9.69 -0.87 -8.52
CA SER A 6 -8.63 0.01 -9.01
C SER A 6 -8.30 1.10 -8.00
N ALA A 7 -7.14 1.75 -8.14
CA ALA A 7 -6.73 2.88 -7.31
C ALA A 7 -7.83 3.95 -7.21
N ARG A 8 -8.41 4.33 -8.35
CA ARG A 8 -9.52 5.29 -8.44
C ARG A 8 -10.71 4.89 -7.57
N ILE A 9 -11.19 3.65 -7.68
CA ILE A 9 -12.35 3.17 -6.90
C ILE A 9 -12.07 3.26 -5.40
N TYR A 10 -10.84 2.92 -4.98
CA TYR A 10 -10.47 2.98 -3.57
C TYR A 10 -10.34 4.41 -3.06
N LEU A 11 -9.84 5.34 -3.89
CA LEU A 11 -9.77 6.76 -3.55
C LEU A 11 -11.16 7.38 -3.39
N GLU A 12 -12.07 7.12 -4.35
CA GLU A 12 -13.47 7.55 -4.28
C GLU A 12 -14.17 6.98 -3.03
N LEU A 13 -13.86 5.74 -2.65
CA LEU A 13 -14.37 5.13 -1.42
C LEU A 13 -13.84 5.86 -0.17
N VAL A 14 -12.54 6.10 -0.08
CA VAL A 14 -11.91 6.83 1.04
C VAL A 14 -12.51 8.23 1.18
N GLU A 15 -12.65 8.94 0.06
CA GLU A 15 -13.24 10.28 0.04
C GLU A 15 -14.69 10.26 0.53
N ARG A 16 -15.51 9.33 0.03
CA ARG A 16 -16.90 9.18 0.44
C ARG A 16 -17.03 8.87 1.94
N ILE A 17 -16.21 7.95 2.47
CA ILE A 17 -16.22 7.65 3.91
C ILE A 17 -15.93 8.91 4.72
N ARG A 18 -14.93 9.71 4.32
CA ARG A 18 -14.57 10.95 5.02
C ARG A 18 -15.64 12.04 4.92
N LYS A 19 -16.33 12.14 3.78
CA LYS A 19 -17.46 13.07 3.62
C LYS A 19 -18.64 12.69 4.51
N THR A 20 -18.91 11.40 4.68
CA THR A 20 -20.02 10.91 5.51
C THR A 20 -19.69 10.90 7.00
N LEU A 21 -18.46 10.54 7.37
CA LEU A 21 -17.98 10.48 8.75
C LEU A 21 -16.60 11.15 8.85
N PRO A 22 -16.54 12.47 9.11
CA PRO A 22 -15.29 13.23 9.16
C PRO A 22 -14.27 12.68 10.17
N GLU A 23 -14.77 12.18 11.31
CA GLU A 23 -13.99 11.59 12.40
C GLU A 23 -13.53 10.14 12.14
N SER A 24 -13.84 9.59 10.97
CA SER A 24 -13.44 8.23 10.62
C SER A 24 -11.92 8.06 10.61
N MET A 25 -11.49 6.89 11.09
CA MET A 25 -10.13 6.39 10.93
C MET A 25 -10.10 5.25 9.93
N ILE A 26 -9.29 5.40 8.89
CA ILE A 26 -9.12 4.45 7.82
C ILE A 26 -7.71 3.88 7.89
N ARG A 27 -7.64 2.57 8.13
CA ARG A 27 -6.41 1.80 8.20
C ARG A 27 -6.33 0.80 7.05
N SER A 28 -5.13 0.59 6.51
CA SER A 28 -4.88 -0.45 5.51
C SER A 28 -3.48 -1.05 5.63
N THR A 29 -3.16 -1.96 4.72
CA THR A 29 -1.85 -2.58 4.58
C THR A 29 -1.39 -2.63 3.13
N PHE A 30 -0.13 -2.32 2.87
CA PHE A 30 0.52 -2.55 1.58
C PHE A 30 1.45 -3.75 1.62
N LEU A 31 1.54 -4.42 0.48
CA LEU A 31 2.49 -5.50 0.24
C LEU A 31 3.44 -5.03 -0.86
N VAL A 32 4.73 -5.02 -0.59
CA VAL A 32 5.78 -4.63 -1.55
C VAL A 32 6.65 -5.82 -1.90
N GLY A 33 7.29 -5.77 -3.07
CA GLY A 33 8.10 -6.87 -3.59
C GLY A 33 7.29 -8.07 -4.06
N PHE A 34 6.00 -7.89 -4.38
CA PHE A 34 5.19 -8.95 -4.97
C PHE A 34 5.83 -9.42 -6.30
N PRO A 35 5.77 -10.71 -6.66
CA PRO A 35 6.36 -11.17 -7.91
C PRO A 35 5.79 -10.41 -9.12
N GLY A 36 6.67 -9.77 -9.89
CA GLY A 36 6.36 -8.94 -11.05
C GLY A 36 6.30 -7.44 -10.78
N GLU A 37 6.43 -6.98 -9.54
CA GLU A 37 6.33 -5.55 -9.19
C GLU A 37 7.44 -4.72 -9.83
N SER A 38 7.06 -3.88 -10.79
CA SER A 38 7.97 -2.97 -11.50
C SER A 38 8.29 -1.71 -10.70
N GLU A 39 9.11 -0.82 -11.26
CA GLU A 39 9.34 0.51 -10.67
C GLU A 39 8.11 1.41 -10.82
N GLU A 40 7.40 1.31 -11.95
CA GLU A 40 6.15 2.03 -12.21
C GLU A 40 5.04 1.60 -11.25
N ASP A 41 4.91 0.30 -10.97
CA ASP A 41 3.96 -0.22 -9.98
C ASP A 41 4.23 0.37 -8.59
N PHE A 42 5.51 0.41 -8.21
CA PHE A 42 5.92 0.99 -6.93
C PHE A 42 5.68 2.51 -6.89
N ALA A 43 5.96 3.22 -7.97
CA ALA A 43 5.67 4.65 -8.09
C ALA A 43 4.15 4.93 -8.01
N ALA A 44 3.32 4.10 -8.65
CA ALA A 44 1.88 4.19 -8.56
C ALA A 44 1.36 3.92 -7.14
N LEU A 45 1.92 2.94 -6.44
CA LEU A 45 1.62 2.67 -5.02
C LEU A 45 1.94 3.89 -4.14
N ARG A 46 3.07 4.56 -4.40
CA ARG A 46 3.49 5.77 -3.70
C ARG A 46 2.57 6.95 -3.97
N GLY A 47 2.14 7.15 -5.22
CA GLY A 47 1.14 8.15 -5.58
C GLY A 47 -0.18 7.90 -4.84
N PHE A 48 -0.66 6.65 -4.88
CA PHE A 48 -1.87 6.25 -4.16
C PHE A 48 -1.75 6.47 -2.64
N GLN A 49 -0.60 6.20 -2.03
CA GLN A 49 -0.35 6.45 -0.60
C GLN A 49 -0.62 7.92 -0.24
N GLN A 50 -0.07 8.84 -1.03
CA GLN A 50 -0.21 10.28 -0.80
C GLN A 50 -1.65 10.73 -0.99
N GLU A 51 -2.29 10.30 -2.07
CA GLU A 51 -3.65 10.70 -2.41
C GLU A 51 -4.68 10.13 -1.42
N ALA A 52 -4.56 8.86 -1.06
CA ALA A 52 -5.43 8.23 -0.07
C ALA A 52 -5.23 8.85 1.33
N SER A 53 -4.01 9.28 1.67
CA SER A 53 -3.67 9.92 2.94
C SER A 53 -4.24 9.17 4.15
N LEU A 54 -4.07 7.85 4.20
CA LEU A 54 -4.66 6.98 5.22
C LEU A 54 -4.17 7.34 6.62
N ASP A 55 -5.00 7.06 7.63
CA ASP A 55 -4.71 7.38 9.03
C ASP A 55 -3.64 6.45 9.61
N TRP A 56 -3.61 5.20 9.14
CA TRP A 56 -2.57 4.24 9.48
C TRP A 56 -2.32 3.28 8.32
N LEU A 57 -1.06 2.96 8.07
CA LEU A 57 -0.65 2.03 7.02
C LEU A 57 0.43 1.08 7.53
N GLY A 58 0.14 -0.22 7.47
CA GLY A 58 1.14 -1.27 7.68
C GLY A 58 1.78 -1.64 6.35
N VAL A 59 3.07 -1.96 6.34
CA VAL A 59 3.77 -2.36 5.12
C VAL A 59 4.49 -3.68 5.35
N PHE A 60 4.26 -4.63 4.44
CA PHE A 60 4.88 -5.95 4.49
C PHE A 60 5.66 -6.18 3.20
N SER A 61 6.84 -6.80 3.33
CA SER A 61 7.53 -7.38 2.18
C SER A 61 6.90 -8.73 1.86
N TYR A 62 6.78 -9.03 0.57
CA TYR A 62 6.28 -10.32 0.12
C TYR A 62 7.20 -11.45 0.62
N SER A 63 6.58 -12.43 1.26
CA SER A 63 7.20 -13.70 1.61
C SER A 63 6.59 -14.81 0.75
N ARG A 64 7.45 -15.67 0.21
CA ARG A 64 7.01 -16.79 -0.62
C ARG A 64 6.51 -17.91 0.29
N GLU A 65 5.25 -18.30 0.10
CA GLU A 65 4.59 -19.32 0.90
C GLU A 65 4.00 -20.42 0.01
N GLU A 66 4.26 -21.67 0.38
CA GLU A 66 3.78 -22.85 -0.34
C GLU A 66 2.25 -22.91 -0.35
N GLY A 67 1.67 -23.44 -1.44
CA GLY A 67 0.21 -23.50 -1.61
C GLY A 67 -0.43 -22.20 -2.09
N THR A 68 0.31 -21.09 -2.20
CA THR A 68 -0.23 -19.83 -2.75
C THR A 68 -0.10 -19.77 -4.28
N PRO A 69 -1.04 -19.14 -5.01
CA PRO A 69 -0.88 -18.92 -6.45
C PRO A 69 0.37 -18.11 -6.81
N ALA A 70 0.84 -17.27 -5.89
CA ALA A 70 2.04 -16.45 -6.07
C ALA A 70 3.34 -17.28 -5.92
N TYR A 71 3.30 -18.48 -5.35
CA TYR A 71 4.46 -19.33 -5.15
C TYR A 71 5.17 -19.67 -6.47
N SER A 72 4.42 -19.96 -7.53
CA SER A 72 4.95 -20.39 -8.83
C SER A 72 5.37 -19.24 -9.75
N MET A 73 5.18 -17.99 -9.34
CA MET A 73 5.54 -16.81 -10.14
C MET A 73 7.07 -16.64 -10.24
N LYS A 74 7.58 -16.46 -11.46
CA LYS A 74 9.03 -16.42 -11.75
C LYS A 74 9.68 -15.03 -11.60
N ALA A 75 8.92 -13.95 -11.79
CA ALA A 75 9.42 -12.57 -11.77
C ALA A 75 9.69 -12.07 -10.33
N ARG A 76 10.71 -12.60 -9.68
CA ARG A 76 10.97 -12.28 -8.26
C ARG A 76 11.63 -10.92 -8.09
N VAL A 77 11.14 -10.15 -7.13
CA VAL A 77 11.80 -8.94 -6.65
C VAL A 77 12.88 -9.32 -5.63
N PRO A 78 14.11 -8.80 -5.72
CA PRO A 78 15.14 -9.05 -4.72
C PRO A 78 14.68 -8.62 -3.32
N LYS A 79 14.93 -9.45 -2.31
CA LYS A 79 14.55 -9.16 -0.91
C LYS A 79 15.06 -7.78 -0.45
N LYS A 80 16.31 -7.44 -0.79
CA LYS A 80 16.90 -6.13 -0.46
C LYS A 80 16.11 -4.96 -1.06
N LEU A 81 15.60 -5.11 -2.29
CA LEU A 81 14.76 -4.10 -2.93
C LEU A 81 13.38 -4.02 -2.26
N ALA A 82 12.77 -5.15 -1.94
CA ALA A 82 11.49 -5.19 -1.23
C ALA A 82 11.57 -4.53 0.16
N GLU A 83 12.63 -4.79 0.93
CA GLU A 83 12.85 -4.13 2.23
C GLU A 83 13.13 -2.63 2.08
N ALA A 84 13.89 -2.21 1.05
CA ALA A 84 14.11 -0.79 0.78
C ALA A 84 12.81 -0.07 0.40
N ARG A 85 11.96 -0.70 -0.43
CA ARG A 85 10.62 -0.22 -0.76
C ARG A 85 9.74 -0.12 0.49
N LYS A 86 9.76 -1.14 1.35
CA LYS A 86 9.02 -1.15 2.63
C LYS A 86 9.41 0.03 3.50
N ALA A 87 10.71 0.19 3.80
CA ALA A 87 11.21 1.30 4.60
C ALA A 87 10.85 2.67 4.01
N SER A 88 10.89 2.82 2.69
CA SER A 88 10.48 4.05 2.00
C SER A 88 8.98 4.35 2.22
N VAL A 89 8.10 3.35 2.11
CA VAL A 89 6.65 3.49 2.35
C VAL A 89 6.35 3.85 3.79
N GLU A 90 6.98 3.16 4.74
CA GLU A 90 6.83 3.42 6.18
C GLU A 90 7.30 4.84 6.55
N ALA A 91 8.46 5.27 6.06
CA ALA A 91 9.00 6.61 6.32
C ALA A 91 8.06 7.73 5.82
N ALA A 92 7.45 7.55 4.65
CA ALA A 92 6.50 8.54 4.13
C ALA A 92 5.13 8.50 4.82
N GLN A 93 4.77 7.36 5.44
CA GLN A 93 3.53 7.26 6.18
C GLN A 93 3.58 8.08 7.47
N GLY A 94 4.72 8.17 8.15
CA GLY A 94 4.86 8.89 9.42
C GLY A 94 4.24 10.31 9.39
N PRO A 95 4.69 11.19 8.49
CA PRO A 95 4.12 12.54 8.37
C PRO A 95 2.63 12.58 7.98
N ILE A 96 2.16 11.60 7.19
CA ILE A 96 0.74 11.47 6.84
C ILE A 96 -0.06 11.17 8.11
N THR A 97 0.34 10.14 8.85
CA THR A 97 -0.29 9.74 10.11
C THR A 97 -0.31 10.90 11.09
N ASP A 98 0.81 11.60 11.29
CA ASP A 98 0.88 12.75 12.20
C ASP A 98 -0.12 13.85 11.83
N ARG A 99 -0.19 14.24 10.56
CA ARG A 99 -1.16 15.24 10.07
C ARG A 99 -2.59 14.74 10.25
N ARG A 100 -2.83 13.45 10.05
CA ARG A 100 -4.14 12.80 10.18
C ARG A 100 -4.56 12.54 11.63
N LEU A 101 -3.66 12.61 12.60
CA LEU A 101 -4.02 12.50 14.02
C LEU A 101 -4.15 13.87 14.71
N ARG A 102 -3.65 14.94 14.11
CA ARG A 102 -3.72 16.33 14.64
C ARG A 102 -4.96 17.12 14.19
N ARG A 103 -5.78 16.54 13.33
CA ARG A 103 -7.03 17.15 12.85
C ARG A 103 -8.10 17.17 13.92
#